data_AF-A0A845ZGE1-F1
#
_entry.id   AF-A0A845ZGE1-F1
#
_cell.length_a   1.000
_cell.length_b   1.000
_cell.length_c   1.000
_cell.angle_alpha   90.00
_cell.angle_beta   90.00
_cell.angle_gamma   90.00
#
_symmetry.space_group_name_H-M   'P 1'
#
loop_
_entity.id
_entity.type
_entity.pdbx_description
1 polymer ?
#
loop_
_entity_poly.entity_id
_entity_poly.type
_entity_poly.pdbx_seq_one_letter_code
_entity_poly.pdbx_strand_id
1 'polypeptide(L)' 'MIDISLVRARCSSCGHTVEKLPLNIRQWDCPECGSHHDRDINASINILAAGGAVSVCGARF' A
#
# COMPACT_ATOMS: atom_id res chain seq x y z
N MET A 1 -18.97 -2.73 -14.08
CA MET A 1 -18.47 -1.37 -13.79
C MET A 1 -17.37 -1.51 -12.75
N ILE A 2 -16.12 -1.23 -13.10
CA ILE A 2 -15.06 -1.02 -12.11
C ILE A 2 -15.24 0.42 -11.65
N ASP A 3 -15.56 0.62 -10.37
CA ASP A 3 -15.60 1.96 -9.79
C ASP A 3 -14.16 2.46 -9.67
N ILE A 4 -13.73 3.33 -10.60
CA ILE A 4 -12.39 3.91 -10.60
C ILE A 4 -12.16 4.83 -9.39
N SER A 5 -13.22 5.20 -8.68
CA SER A 5 -13.16 6.09 -7.51
C SER A 5 -12.73 5.37 -6.25
N LEU A 6 -12.61 4.04 -6.22
CA LEU A 6 -12.16 3.25 -5.10
C LEU A 6 -10.90 2.46 -5.47
N VAL A 7 -9.88 2.52 -4.62
CA VAL A 7 -8.65 1.73 -4.77
C VAL A 7 -8.35 0.98 -3.49
N ARG A 8 -7.66 -0.16 -3.63
CA ARG A 8 -7.15 -0.88 -2.45
C ARG A 8 -5.92 -0.19 -1.89
N ALA A 9 -5.76 -0.18 -0.57
CA ALA A 9 -4.61 0.38 0.13
C ALA A 9 -4.08 -0.59 1.18
N ARG A 10 -2.78 -0.91 1.14
CA ARG A 10 -2.12 -1.76 2.14
C ARG A 10 -1.50 -0.90 3.22
N CYS A 11 -1.84 -1.13 4.48
CA CYS A 11 -1.17 -0.52 5.62
C CYS A 11 0.30 -0.95 5.64
N SER A 12 1.21 0.01 5.61
CA SER A 12 2.65 -0.26 5.72
C SER A 12 3.07 -0.67 7.13
N SER A 13 2.27 -0.38 8.16
CA SER A 13 2.61 -0.70 9.56
C SER A 13 2.26 -2.14 9.94
N CYS A 14 1.11 -2.65 9.51
CA CYS A 14 0.61 -3.99 9.89
C CYS A 14 0.37 -4.93 8.70
N GLY A 15 0.33 -4.41 7.47
CA GLY A 15 0.04 -5.19 6.28
C GLY A 15 -1.45 -5.43 5.99
N HIS A 16 -2.38 -4.91 6.80
CA HIS A 16 -3.82 -4.99 6.50
C HIS A 16 -4.15 -4.29 5.17
N THR A 17 -4.98 -4.90 4.32
CA THR A 17 -5.42 -4.31 3.05
C THR A 17 -6.84 -3.80 3.18
N VAL A 18 -7.02 -2.49 3.01
CA VAL A 18 -8.32 -1.86 2.83
C VAL A 18 -8.74 -2.02 1.37
N GLU A 19 -9.79 -2.78 1.09
CA GLU A 19 -10.24 -3.10 -0.28
C GLU A 19 -10.88 -1.90 -1.01
N LYS A 20 -11.47 -0.96 -0.26
CA LYS A 20 -12.24 0.16 -0.82
C LYS A 20 -11.88 1.46 -0.12
N LEU A 21 -10.85 2.13 -0.60
CA LEU A 21 -10.48 3.47 -0.16
C LEU A 21 -10.76 4.49 -1.29
N PRO A 22 -11.63 5.49 -1.09
CA PRO A 22 -11.95 6.46 -2.14
C PRO A 22 -10.75 7.29 -2.59
N LEU A 23 -10.63 7.57 -3.89
CA LEU A 23 -9.48 8.23 -4.49
C LEU A 23 -9.25 9.65 -3.96
N ASN A 24 -10.28 10.32 -3.47
CA ASN A 24 -10.19 11.66 -2.87
C ASN A 24 -9.66 11.67 -1.42
N ILE A 25 -9.55 10.51 -0.77
CA ILE A 25 -9.09 10.40 0.63
C ILE A 25 -7.56 10.34 0.69
N ARG A 26 -6.91 11.50 0.83
CA ARG A 26 -5.44 11.61 0.91
C ARG A 26 -4.85 10.96 2.17
N GLN A 27 -5.57 11.08 3.29
CA GLN A 27 -5.14 10.60 4.59
C GLN A 27 -6.18 9.67 5.18
N TRP A 28 -5.73 8.60 5.84
CA TRP A 28 -6.61 7.61 6.45
C TRP A 28 -5.91 6.93 7.63
N ASP A 29 -6.71 6.48 8.59
CA ASP A 29 -6.24 5.66 9.70
C ASP A 29 -6.51 4.19 9.42
N CYS A 30 -5.53 3.34 9.70
CA CYS A 30 -5.70 1.91 9.53
C CYS A 30 -6.80 1.37 10.45
N PRO A 31 -7.85 0.71 9.92
CA PRO A 31 -8.93 0.18 10.76
C PRO A 31 -8.47 -1.00 11.63
N GLU A 32 -7.33 -1.60 11.32
CA GLU A 32 -6.80 -2.77 12.04
C GLU A 32 -5.80 -2.39 13.13
N CYS A 33 -4.83 -1.51 12.84
CA CYS A 33 -3.80 -1.12 13.81
C CYS A 33 -3.83 0.37 14.25
N GLY A 34 -4.72 1.19 13.68
CA GLY A 34 -4.87 2.61 14.04
C GLY A 34 -3.76 3.53 13.55
N SER A 35 -2.82 3.08 12.73
CA SER A 35 -1.76 3.92 12.18
C SER A 35 -2.30 4.94 11.19
N HIS A 36 -1.86 6.19 11.32
CA HIS A 36 -2.20 7.26 10.40
C HIS A 36 -1.32 7.21 9.14
N HIS A 37 -1.92 7.36 7.96
CA HIS A 37 -1.23 7.28 6.69
C HIS A 37 -1.58 8.44 5.75
N ASP A 38 -0.55 9.05 5.17
CA ASP A 38 -0.67 9.71 3.87
C ASP A 38 -0.55 8.64 2.77
N ARG A 39 -1.44 8.71 1.77
CA ARG A 39 -1.55 7.72 0.71
C ARG A 39 -0.24 7.52 -0.07
N ASP A 40 0.36 8.61 -0.53
CA ASP A 40 1.49 8.55 -1.46
C ASP A 40 2.75 8.10 -0.71
N ILE A 41 2.93 8.58 0.52
CA ILE A 41 3.99 8.11 1.43
C ILE A 41 3.81 6.63 1.74
N ASN A 42 2.61 6.20 2.17
CA ASN A 42 2.34 4.79 2.48
C ASN A 42 2.56 3.88 1.26
N ALA A 43 2.18 4.32 0.06
CA ALA A 43 2.44 3.58 -1.17
C ALA A 43 3.94 3.42 -1.43
N SER A 44 4.72 4.49 -1.29
CA SER A 44 6.18 4.44 -1.46
C SER A 44 6.87 3.48 -0.47
N ILE A 45 6.42 3.44 0.79
CA ILE A 45 6.94 2.51 1.80
C ILE A 45 6.65 1.06 1.39
N ASN A 46 5.42 0.77 0.93
CA ASN A 46 5.08 -0.56 0.44
C ASN A 46 5.89 -0.97 -0.79
N ILE A 47 6.13 -0.03 -1.72
CA ILE A 47 6.99 -0.28 -2.90
C ILE A 47 8.43 -0.57 -2.46
N LEU A 48 8.98 0.20 -1.53
CA LEU A 48 10.32 -0.04 -0.98
C LEU A 48 10.41 -1.43 -0.32
N ALA A 49 9.41 -1.81 0.48
CA ALA A 49 9.36 -3.13 1.12
C ALA A 49 9.28 -4.27 0.09
N ALA A 50 8.48 -4.11 -0.98
CA ALA A 50 8.39 -5.09 -2.05
C ALA A 50 9.69 -5.17 -2.88
N GLY A 51 10.33 -4.04 -3.14
CA GLY A 51 11.61 -3.97 -3.86
C GLY A 51 12.77 -4.57 -3.05
N GLY A 52 12.79 -4.39 -1.73
CA GLY A 52 13.74 -5.05 -0.83
C GLY A 52 13.53 -6.57 -0.70
N ALA A 53 12.34 -7.07 -1.03
CA ALA A 53 12.03 -8.50 -1.03
C ALA A 53 12.53 -9.25 -2.29
N VAL A 54 13.07 -8.54 -3.29
CA VAL A 54 13.69 -9.17 -4.46
C VAL A 54 15.10 -9.64 -4.09
N SER A 55 15.20 -10.89 -3.65
CA SER A 55 16.46 -11.63 -3.75
C SER A 55 16.73 -11.86 -5.23
N VAL A 56 17.69 -11.13 -5.80
CA VAL A 56 18.19 -11.37 -7.15
C VAL A 56 18.98 -12.67 -7.12
N CYS A 57 18.31 -13.82 -7.25
CA CYS A 57 18.97 -15.02 -7.73
C CYS A 57 19.31 -14.79 -9.20
N GLY A 58 20.55 -14.35 -9.42
CA GLY A 58 21.06 -13.85 -10.70
C GLY A 58 20.67 -14.70 -11.89
N ALA A 59 19.96 -14.10 -12.84
CA ALA A 59 19.97 -14.54 -14.21
C ALA A 59 21.42 -14.38 -14.72
N ARG A 60 22.11 -15.52 -14.90
CA ARG A 60 23.39 -15.57 -15.61
C ARG A 60 23.15 -15.24 -17.08
N PHE A 61 23.98 -14.34 -17.61
CA PHE A 61 24.16 -14.13 -19.06
C PHE A 61 24.68 -15.41 -19.72
#